data_AF-A0A3M1JM29-F1
#
_entry.id   AF-A0A3M1JM29-F1
#
_cell.length_a   1.000
_cell.length_b   1.000
_cell.length_c   1.000
_cell.angle_alpha   90.00
_cell.angle_beta   90.00
_cell.angle_gamma   90.00
#
_symmetry.space_group_name_H-M   'P 1'
#
loop_
_entity.id
_entity.type
_entity.pdbx_description
1 polymer ?
#
loop_
_entity_poly.entity_id
_entity_poly.type
_entity_poly.pdbx_seq_one_letter_code
_entity_poly.pdbx_strand_id
1 'polypeptide(L)'
;SPQSRNMSLGIALGEGKSLDEVLGARSSVSEGVYTASAVVEIAQEHGLDLPICSAVHAVVSGASGVDAAIQGLLARPFRAER
;
A
#
# COMPACT_ATOMS: atom_id res chain seq x y z
N SER A 1 8.10 9.92 -12.80
CA SER A 1 8.88 11.06 -12.25
C SER A 1 8.56 11.21 -10.77
N PRO A 2 9.41 11.87 -9.96
CA PRO A 2 9.12 12.21 -8.55
C PRO A 2 7.88 13.11 -8.37
N GLN A 3 7.22 13.51 -9.46
CA GLN A 3 6.05 14.39 -9.50
C GLN A 3 4.72 13.64 -9.32
N SER A 4 4.71 12.29 -9.28
CA SER A 4 3.49 11.55 -8.98
C SER A 4 3.14 11.68 -7.50
N ARG A 5 1.92 12.14 -7.22
CA ARG A 5 1.35 12.25 -5.86
C ARG A 5 1.54 10.96 -5.04
N ASN A 6 1.40 9.80 -5.70
CA ASN A 6 1.54 8.49 -5.06
C ASN A 6 3.00 8.19 -4.71
N MET A 7 3.95 8.55 -5.58
CA MET A 7 5.37 8.36 -5.31
C MET A 7 5.82 9.21 -4.13
N SER A 8 5.41 10.49 -4.09
CA SER A 8 5.74 11.39 -2.99
C SER A 8 5.16 10.90 -1.65
N LEU A 9 3.92 10.39 -1.66
CA LEU A 9 3.32 9.75 -0.48
C LEU A 9 4.11 8.53 -0.03
N GLY A 10 4.43 7.63 -0.95
CA GLY A 10 5.20 6.42 -0.64
C GLY A 10 6.58 6.71 -0.04
N ILE A 11 7.29 7.71 -0.57
CA ILE A 11 8.59 8.16 -0.02
C ILE A 11 8.40 8.68 1.41
N ALA A 12 7.42 9.55 1.64
CA ALA A 12 7.19 10.15 2.94
C ALA A 12 6.81 9.11 4.02
N LEU A 13 5.98 8.12 3.65
CA LEU A 13 5.67 6.98 4.52
C LEU A 13 6.92 6.14 4.82
N GLY A 14 7.78 5.92 3.81
CA GLY A 14 9.06 5.21 3.99
C GLY A 14 10.09 5.96 4.85
N GLU A 15 9.99 7.29 4.93
CA GLU A 15 10.77 8.13 5.85
C GLU A 15 10.22 8.10 7.30
N GLY A 16 9.16 7.33 7.57
CA GLY A 16 8.57 7.18 8.91
C GLY A 16 7.52 8.22 9.27
N LYS A 17 7.10 9.08 8.32
CA LYS A 17 5.98 10.01 8.55
C LYS A 17 4.67 9.23 8.53
N SER A 18 3.77 9.56 9.45
CA SER A 18 2.41 9.00 9.47
C SER A 18 1.57 9.52 8.30
N LEU A 19 0.49 8.80 7.97
CA LEU A 19 -0.44 9.26 6.95
C LEU A 19 -0.97 10.66 7.28
N ASP A 20 -1.34 10.92 8.53
CA ASP A 20 -1.90 12.21 8.96
C ASP A 20 -0.90 13.37 8.75
N GLU A 21 0.38 13.15 9.05
CA GLU A 21 1.46 14.15 8.87
C GLU A 21 1.73 14.46 7.40
N VAL A 22 1.71 13.45 6.53
CA VAL A 22 2.00 13.63 5.10
C VAL A 22 0.83 14.30 4.38
N LEU A 23 -0.39 14.10 4.89
CA LEU A 23 -1.58 14.33 4.11
C LEU A 23 -2.35 15.56 4.54
N GLY A 24 -2.32 15.98 5.81
CA GLY A 24 -3.14 17.12 6.25
C GLY A 24 -4.60 17.01 5.76
N ALA A 25 -5.30 18.14 5.60
CA ALA A 25 -6.67 18.17 5.05
C ALA A 25 -6.74 17.91 3.52
N ARG A 26 -6.07 16.87 2.99
CA ARG A 26 -6.01 16.58 1.54
C ARG A 26 -6.86 15.38 1.11
N SER A 27 -7.47 15.53 -0.06
CA SER A 27 -8.34 14.58 -0.76
C SER A 27 -7.61 13.48 -1.55
N SER A 28 -6.28 13.51 -1.66
CA SER A 28 -5.53 12.53 -2.47
C SER A 28 -5.36 11.17 -1.78
N VAL A 29 -5.49 11.12 -0.44
CA VAL A 29 -5.39 9.88 0.34
C VAL A 29 -6.56 8.99 0.08
N SER A 30 -7.76 9.57 0.12
CA SER A 30 -9.00 8.85 -0.07
C SER A 30 -9.03 8.19 -1.45
N GLU A 31 -8.51 8.86 -2.48
CA GLU A 31 -8.37 8.28 -3.83
C GLU A 31 -7.42 7.05 -3.83
N GLY A 32 -6.25 7.16 -3.20
CA GLY A 32 -5.28 6.06 -3.12
C GLY A 32 -5.76 4.87 -2.29
N VAL A 33 -6.39 5.14 -1.13
CA VAL A 33 -6.98 4.10 -0.26
C VAL A 33 -8.13 3.39 -0.97
N TYR A 34 -9.02 4.15 -1.60
CA TYR A 34 -10.16 3.59 -2.33
C TYR A 34 -9.69 2.73 -3.51
N THR A 35 -8.74 3.22 -4.29
CA THR A 35 -8.18 2.48 -5.43
C THR A 35 -7.49 1.19 -4.98
N ALA A 36 -6.66 1.26 -3.92
CA ALA A 36 -6.00 0.09 -3.38
C ALA A 36 -7.01 -0.94 -2.83
N SER A 37 -8.07 -0.47 -2.16
CA SER A 37 -9.16 -1.33 -1.68
C SER A 37 -9.86 -2.05 -2.84
N ALA A 38 -10.24 -1.31 -3.88
CA ALA A 38 -10.92 -1.88 -5.05
C ALA A 38 -10.06 -2.93 -5.77
N VAL A 39 -8.75 -2.68 -5.91
CA VAL A 39 -7.82 -3.66 -6.51
C VAL A 39 -7.73 -4.94 -5.67
N VAL A 40 -7.65 -4.83 -4.34
CA VAL A 40 -7.59 -5.98 -3.44
C VAL A 40 -8.90 -6.77 -3.46
N GLU A 41 -10.05 -6.09 -3.49
CA GLU A 41 -11.37 -6.72 -3.57
C GLU A 41 -11.53 -7.51 -4.88
N ILE A 42 -11.22 -6.90 -6.03
CA ILE A 42 -11.24 -7.59 -7.34
C ILE A 42 -10.29 -8.79 -7.33
N ALA A 43 -9.10 -8.66 -6.75
CA ALA A 43 -8.16 -9.76 -6.65
C ALA A 43 -8.73 -10.93 -5.82
N GLN A 44 -9.42 -10.64 -4.72
CA GLN A 44 -10.07 -11.66 -3.90
C GLN A 44 -11.19 -12.37 -4.65
N GLU A 45 -12.05 -11.64 -5.36
CA GLU A 45 -13.13 -12.20 -6.19
C GLU A 45 -12.60 -13.16 -7.26
N HIS A 46 -11.44 -12.84 -7.84
CA HIS A 46 -10.80 -13.64 -8.88
C HIS A 46 -9.78 -14.67 -8.35
N GLY A 47 -9.57 -14.76 -7.03
CA GLY A 47 -8.57 -15.66 -6.44
C GLY A 47 -7.12 -15.34 -6.83
N LEU A 48 -6.82 -14.08 -7.13
CA LEU A 48 -5.49 -13.60 -7.50
C LEU A 48 -4.64 -13.27 -6.26
N ASP A 49 -3.41 -13.79 -6.23
CA ASP A 49 -2.43 -13.47 -5.18
C ASP A 49 -1.67 -12.19 -5.54
N LEU A 50 -2.11 -11.04 -5.00
CA LEU A 50 -1.49 -9.72 -5.20
C LEU A 50 -0.80 -9.21 -3.92
N PRO A 51 0.30 -9.83 -3.46
CA PRO A 51 0.90 -9.56 -2.15
C PRO A 51 1.35 -8.11 -1.99
N ILE A 52 1.89 -7.50 -3.06
CA ILE A 52 2.34 -6.11 -3.04
C ILE A 52 1.14 -5.17 -2.90
N CYS A 53 0.06 -5.38 -3.67
CA CYS A 53 -1.14 -4.55 -3.59
C CYS A 53 -1.80 -4.66 -2.21
N SER A 54 -1.89 -5.87 -1.65
CA SER A 54 -2.41 -6.10 -0.31
C SER A 54 -1.57 -5.42 0.77
N ALA A 55 -0.24 -5.47 0.65
CA ALA A 55 0.66 -4.77 1.58
C ALA A 55 0.51 -3.25 1.47
N VAL A 56 0.43 -2.70 0.26
CA VAL A 56 0.19 -1.27 0.04
C VAL A 56 -1.15 -0.85 0.63
N HIS A 57 -2.23 -1.60 0.37
CA HIS A 57 -3.55 -1.34 0.94
C HIS A 57 -3.52 -1.33 2.46
N ALA A 58 -2.84 -2.31 3.09
CA ALA A 58 -2.70 -2.38 4.54
C ALA A 58 -1.96 -1.16 5.12
N VAL A 59 -0.93 -0.66 4.43
CA VAL A 59 -0.21 0.55 4.84
C VAL A 59 -1.08 1.80 4.71
N VAL A 60 -1.70 2.02 3.55
CA VAL A 60 -2.47 3.26 3.32
C VAL A 60 -3.80 3.30 4.07
N SER A 61 -4.35 2.15 4.46
CA SER A 61 -5.54 2.06 5.34
C SER A 61 -5.21 2.18 6.82
N GLY A 62 -3.92 2.20 7.19
CA GLY A 62 -3.48 2.21 8.59
C GLY A 62 -3.58 0.85 9.30
N ALA A 63 -3.90 -0.23 8.57
CA ALA A 63 -3.95 -1.58 9.13
C ALA A 63 -2.56 -2.18 9.42
N SER A 64 -1.50 -1.66 8.81
CA SER A 64 -0.11 -2.08 9.04
C SER A 64 0.88 -0.93 8.88
N GLY A 65 2.00 -0.98 9.61
CA GLY A 65 3.13 -0.09 9.38
C GLY A 65 3.98 -0.53 8.19
N VAL A 66 4.77 0.38 7.63
CA VAL A 66 5.66 0.12 6.48
C VAL A 66 6.63 -1.04 6.77
N ASP A 67 7.29 -1.03 7.92
CA ASP A 67 8.24 -2.08 8.30
C ASP A 67 7.57 -3.45 8.43
N ALA A 68 6.39 -3.50 9.08
CA ALA A 68 5.63 -4.73 9.24
C ALA A 68 5.17 -5.29 7.88
N ALA A 69 4.75 -4.42 6.95
CA ALA A 69 4.39 -4.79 5.59
C ALA A 69 5.60 -5.38 4.83
N ILE A 70 6.78 -4.75 4.95
CA ILE A 70 8.02 -5.26 4.33
C ILE A 70 8.39 -6.62 4.91
N GLN A 71 8.39 -6.77 6.24
CA GLN A 71 8.70 -8.05 6.89
C GLN A 71 7.73 -9.15 6.45
N GLY A 72 6.43 -8.84 6.37
CA GLY A 72 5.42 -9.78 5.89
C GLY A 72 5.68 -10.21 4.44
N LEU A 73 6.06 -9.29 3.56
CA LEU A 73 6.41 -9.61 2.17
C LEU A 73 7.66 -10.50 2.07
N LEU A 74 8.71 -10.18 2.83
CA LEU A 74 9.98 -10.92 2.83
C LEU A 74 9.86 -12.31 3.47
N ALA A 75 8.94 -12.49 4.43
CA ALA A 75 8.69 -13.77 5.09
C ALA A 75 7.85 -14.74 4.26
N ARG A 76 7.30 -14.31 3.11
CA ARG A 76 6.49 -15.20 2.26
C ARG A 76 7.35 -16.35 1.71
N PRO A 77 6.81 -17.57 1.65
CA PRO A 77 7.51 -18.68 1.04
C PRO A 77 7.78 -18.39 -0.44
N PHE A 78 8.96 -18.78 -0.92
CA PHE A 78 9.29 -18.69 -2.34
C PHE A 78 8.25 -19.45 -3.17
N ARG A 79 7.64 -18.75 -4.12
CA ARG A 79 6.75 -19.33 -5.14
C ARG A 79 7.41 -19.13 -6.51
N ALA A 80 7.40 -20.17 -7.32
CA ALA A 80 7.67 -20.00 -8.75
C ALA A 80 6.47 -19.26 -9.36
N GLU A 81 6.73 -18.21 -10.14
CA GLU A 81 5.71 -17.58 -10.97
C GLU A 81 5.21 -18.60 -12.02
N ARG A 82 3.89 -18.68 -12.20
CA ARG A 82 3.22 -19.58 -13.15
C ARG A 82 2.67 -18.80 -14.33
#